data_AF-A0A931ZQF8-F1
#
_entry.id   AF-A0A931ZQF8-F1
#
_cell.length_a   1.000
_cell.length_b   1.000
_cell.length_c   1.000
_cell.angle_alpha   90.00
_cell.angle_beta   90.00
_cell.angle_gamma   90.00
#
_symmetry.space_group_name_H-M   'P 1'
#
loop_
_entity.id
_entity.type
_entity.pdbx_description
1 polymer ?
#
loop_
_entity_poly.entity_id
_entity_poly.type
_entity_poly.pdbx_seq_one_letter_code
_entity_poly.pdbx_strand_id
1 'polypeptide(L)'
;MHSFLIVSRDKKKASLYISDFLKKKGIYPIDISQPVYEKAVGIEDVRNIQKSILFKPFKGKSKAIVIEAYEGITTEAQNALLKILEEPPINTIIVVSIPKKELLLPTIISRCKIIELQGNDLALSREENIQYLYLNFLRQLQKTYTIIKSTNVNQRIALENLFLSF
;
A
#
# COMPACT_ATOMS: atom_id res chain seq x y z
N MET A 1 -14.72 -6.31 11.13
CA MET A 1 -13.46 -6.87 10.59
C MET A 1 -12.80 -5.80 9.75
N HIS A 2 -11.62 -5.34 10.17
CA HIS A 2 -11.02 -4.10 9.67
C HIS A 2 -9.68 -4.29 8.95
N SER A 3 -9.12 -5.50 8.99
CA SER A 3 -7.83 -5.84 8.40
C SER A 3 -7.99 -6.83 7.24
N PHE A 4 -7.45 -6.49 6.09
CA PHE A 4 -7.56 -7.26 4.84
C PHE A 4 -6.18 -7.56 4.28
N LEU A 5 -5.98 -8.80 3.83
CA LEU A 5 -4.77 -9.26 3.18
C LEU A 5 -5.09 -9.58 1.72
N ILE A 6 -4.51 -8.82 0.80
CA ILE A 6 -4.65 -9.04 -0.64
C ILE A 6 -3.39 -9.73 -1.15
N VAL A 7 -3.58 -10.90 -1.73
CA VAL A 7 -2.49 -11.71 -2.28
C VAL A 7 -2.58 -11.69 -3.79
N SER A 8 -1.58 -11.10 -4.45
CA SER A 8 -1.53 -10.99 -5.90
C SER A 8 -0.10 -10.75 -6.37
N ARG A 9 0.40 -11.57 -7.29
CA ARG A 9 1.70 -11.33 -7.95
C ARG A 9 1.68 -10.12 -8.88
N ASP A 10 0.50 -9.76 -9.40
CA ASP A 10 0.30 -8.60 -10.23
C ASP A 10 0.01 -7.37 -9.36
N LYS A 11 1.00 -6.47 -9.26
CA LYS A 11 0.92 -5.19 -8.53
C LYS A 11 -0.21 -4.31 -9.04
N LYS A 12 -0.40 -4.28 -10.37
CA LYS A 12 -1.39 -3.44 -11.03
C LYS A 12 -2.79 -3.90 -10.66
N LYS A 13 -3.03 -5.20 -10.79
CA LYS A 13 -4.31 -5.81 -10.43
C LYS A 13 -4.66 -5.59 -8.95
N ALA A 14 -3.68 -5.76 -8.05
CA ALA A 14 -3.89 -5.52 -6.64
C ALA A 14 -4.30 -4.07 -6.34
N SER A 15 -3.57 -3.09 -6.90
CA SER A 15 -3.85 -1.67 -6.64
C SER A 15 -5.24 -1.26 -7.13
N LEU A 16 -5.68 -1.80 -8.27
CA LEU A 16 -7.03 -1.56 -8.82
C LEU A 16 -8.12 -2.18 -7.94
N TYR A 17 -7.94 -3.44 -7.55
CA TYR A 17 -8.85 -4.09 -6.62
C TYR A 17 -8.95 -3.31 -5.30
N ILE A 18 -7.82 -2.86 -4.74
CA ILE A 18 -7.78 -2.07 -3.50
C ILE A 18 -8.57 -0.77 -3.65
N SER A 19 -8.35 -0.04 -4.74
CA SER A 19 -9.05 1.22 -5.02
C SER A 19 -10.57 1.02 -5.07
N ASP A 20 -11.03 0.03 -5.84
CA ASP A 20 -12.46 -0.29 -5.95
C ASP A 20 -13.04 -0.80 -4.62
N PHE A 21 -12.30 -1.68 -3.93
CA PHE A 21 -12.68 -2.22 -2.62
C PHE A 21 -12.88 -1.10 -1.58
N LEU A 22 -11.93 -0.15 -1.49
CA LEU A 22 -12.01 0.96 -0.55
C LEU A 22 -13.11 1.96 -0.93
N LYS A 23 -13.31 2.21 -2.23
CA LYS A 23 -14.42 3.03 -2.73
C LYS A 23 -15.77 2.42 -2.35
N LYS A 24 -15.95 1.11 -2.53
CA LYS A 24 -17.17 0.37 -2.11
C LYS A 24 -17.38 0.39 -0.60
N LYS A 25 -16.30 0.55 0.18
CA LYS A 25 -16.36 0.76 1.64
C LYS A 25 -16.64 2.22 2.04
N GLY A 26 -16.77 3.14 1.09
CA GLY A 26 -17.06 4.55 1.34
C GLY A 26 -15.84 5.36 1.80
N ILE A 27 -14.63 4.86 1.55
CA ILE A 27 -13.39 5.59 1.86
C ILE A 27 -13.09 6.53 0.69
N TYR A 28 -12.94 7.82 0.98
CA TYR A 28 -12.54 8.79 -0.04
C TYR A 28 -11.05 8.71 -0.32
N PRO A 29 -10.58 9.00 -1.55
CA PRO A 29 -9.16 8.94 -1.89
C PRO A 29 -8.26 9.77 -0.96
N ILE A 30 -8.74 10.92 -0.48
CA ILE A 30 -8.00 11.80 0.45
C ILE A 30 -7.80 11.17 1.84
N ASP A 31 -8.62 10.18 2.20
CA ASP A 31 -8.56 9.46 3.47
C ASP A 31 -7.78 8.14 3.36
N ILE A 32 -7.08 7.92 2.24
CA ILE A 32 -6.22 6.74 2.02
C ILE A 32 -4.77 7.15 2.25
N SER A 33 -4.15 6.57 3.27
CA SER A 33 -2.70 6.66 3.48
C SER A 33 -2.02 5.46 2.83
N GLN A 34 -1.20 5.72 1.82
CA GLN A 34 -0.45 4.68 1.10
C GLN A 34 1.03 5.08 0.98
N PRO A 35 1.86 4.72 1.97
CA PRO A 35 3.30 4.95 1.89
C PRO A 35 3.93 4.14 0.74
N VAL A 36 4.98 4.70 0.16
CA VAL A 36 5.75 4.05 -0.92
C VAL A 36 7.05 3.53 -0.34
N TYR A 37 7.36 2.26 -0.62
CA TYR A 37 8.57 1.59 -0.13
C TYR A 37 9.53 1.29 -1.27
N GLU A 38 10.83 1.45 -1.02
CA GLU A 38 11.87 1.10 -1.99
C GLU A 38 12.38 -0.33 -1.83
N LYS A 39 12.28 -0.85 -0.62
CA LYS A 39 12.75 -2.16 -0.19
C LYS A 39 11.65 -2.82 0.65
N ALA A 40 11.98 -3.94 1.28
CA ALA A 40 11.10 -4.55 2.28
C ALA A 40 10.70 -3.54 3.36
N VAL A 41 9.44 -3.61 3.80
CA VAL A 41 8.89 -2.74 4.84
C VAL A 41 9.60 -3.04 6.16
N GLY A 42 10.29 -2.04 6.70
CA GLY A 42 11.06 -2.14 7.94
C GLY A 42 10.29 -1.68 9.17
N ILE A 43 10.90 -1.84 10.35
CA ILE A 43 10.27 -1.47 11.62
C ILE A 43 9.94 0.02 11.71
N GLU A 44 10.78 0.89 11.12
CA GLU A 44 10.56 2.34 11.16
C GLU A 44 9.37 2.75 10.29
N ASP A 45 9.15 2.08 9.15
CA ASP A 45 7.97 2.27 8.32
C ASP A 45 6.69 1.97 9.11
N VAL A 46 6.69 0.86 9.86
CA VAL A 46 5.56 0.46 10.71
C VAL A 46 5.34 1.45 11.85
N ARG A 47 6.40 1.97 12.47
CA ARG A 47 6.27 3.03 13.48
C ARG A 47 5.68 4.31 12.91
N ASN A 48 6.04 4.67 11.68
CA ASN A 48 5.44 5.81 11.00
C ASN A 48 3.96 5.58 10.69
N ILE A 49 3.58 4.37 10.29
CA ILE A 49 2.18 3.96 10.15
C ILE A 49 1.44 4.06 11.50
N GLN A 50 2.01 3.56 12.59
CA GLN A 50 1.41 3.63 13.92
C GLN A 50 1.20 5.08 14.41
N LYS A 51 2.02 6.03 13.96
CA LYS A 51 1.79 7.46 14.21
C LYS A 51 0.68 8.01 13.31
N SER A 52 0.72 7.71 12.02
CA SER A 52 -0.25 8.26 11.05
C SER A 52 -1.67 7.69 11.23
N ILE A 53 -1.78 6.47 11.76
CA ILE A 53 -3.05 5.79 12.00
C ILE A 53 -3.87 6.47 13.11
N LEU A 54 -3.29 7.36 13.91
CA LEU A 54 -4.01 8.10 14.96
C LEU A 54 -4.78 9.33 14.44
N PHE A 55 -4.43 9.86 13.26
CA PHE A 55 -5.10 11.04 12.71
C PHE A 55 -6.54 10.73 12.25
N LYS A 56 -7.47 11.68 12.39
CA LYS A 56 -8.84 11.50 11.88
C LYS A 56 -8.87 11.55 10.34
N PRO A 57 -9.85 10.90 9.67
CA PRO A 57 -10.11 11.15 8.26
C PRO A 57 -10.38 12.64 8.01
N PHE A 58 -9.98 13.14 6.85
CA PHE A 58 -10.21 14.51 6.39
C PHE A 58 -11.64 14.72 5.90
N LYS A 59 -12.22 13.75 5.19
CA LYS A 59 -13.54 13.89 4.56
C LYS A 59 -14.55 12.85 5.03
N GLY A 60 -14.15 11.58 5.03
CA GLY A 60 -15.01 10.45 5.34
C GLY A 60 -15.22 10.24 6.84
N LYS A 61 -16.09 9.28 7.17
CA LYS A 61 -16.24 8.77 8.55
C LYS A 61 -15.11 7.82 8.95
N SER A 62 -14.44 7.25 7.95
CA SER A 62 -13.41 6.23 8.07
C SER A 62 -12.24 6.54 7.15
N LYS A 63 -11.06 6.00 7.49
CA LYS A 63 -9.85 6.09 6.67
C LYS A 63 -9.30 4.71 6.37
N ALA A 64 -8.37 4.64 5.42
CA ALA A 64 -7.66 3.41 5.11
C ALA A 64 -6.15 3.60 5.15
N ILE A 65 -5.43 2.58 5.60
CA ILE A 65 -3.99 2.44 5.42
C ILE A 65 -3.73 1.28 4.48
N VAL A 66 -2.99 1.55 3.40
CA VAL A 66 -2.62 0.55 2.40
C VAL A 66 -1.11 0.33 2.45
N ILE A 67 -0.71 -0.89 2.79
CA ILE A 67 0.69 -1.34 2.87
C ILE A 67 0.95 -2.25 1.67
N GLU A 68 1.54 -1.72 0.61
CA GLU A 68 1.97 -2.51 -0.56
C GLU A 68 3.40 -3.03 -0.37
N ALA A 69 3.54 -4.21 0.23
CA ALA A 69 4.82 -4.79 0.65
C ALA A 69 5.32 -5.86 -0.34
N TYR A 70 5.56 -5.46 -1.59
CA TYR A 70 5.93 -6.42 -2.63
C TYR A 70 7.34 -7.01 -2.50
N GLU A 71 8.25 -6.27 -1.86
CA GLU A 71 9.59 -6.76 -1.50
C GLU A 71 9.59 -7.48 -0.14
N GLY A 72 8.42 -7.64 0.49
CA GLY A 72 8.23 -8.26 1.80
C GLY A 72 8.16 -7.26 2.96
N ILE A 73 7.97 -7.80 4.17
CA ILE A 73 7.94 -7.08 5.44
C ILE A 73 8.92 -7.79 6.38
N THR A 74 9.85 -7.08 7.03
CA THR A 74 10.80 -7.74 7.94
C THR A 74 10.07 -8.34 9.15
N THR A 75 10.65 -9.37 9.77
CA THR A 75 10.03 -10.04 10.92
C THR A 75 9.71 -9.07 12.06
N GLU A 76 10.59 -8.12 12.34
CA GLU A 76 10.41 -7.09 13.37
C GLU A 76 9.25 -6.15 13.02
N ALA A 77 9.15 -5.77 11.74
CA ALA A 77 8.07 -4.94 11.23
C ALA A 77 6.72 -5.67 11.31
N GLN A 78 6.69 -6.97 10.98
CA GLN A 78 5.49 -7.79 11.14
C GLN A 78 5.04 -7.88 12.60
N ASN A 79 5.97 -8.13 13.53
CA ASN A 79 5.64 -8.15 14.95
C ASN A 79 5.10 -6.79 15.43
N ALA A 80 5.67 -5.68 14.96
CA ALA A 80 5.15 -4.34 15.26
C ALA A 80 3.75 -4.08 14.67
N LEU A 81 3.43 -4.67 13.50
CA LEU A 81 2.10 -4.56 12.88
C LEU A 81 1.02 -5.30 13.67
N LEU A 82 1.35 -6.34 14.43
CA LEU A 82 0.35 -7.12 15.18
C LEU A 82 -0.52 -6.23 16.07
N LYS A 83 0.09 -5.25 16.75
CA LYS A 83 -0.63 -4.32 17.64
C LYS A 83 -1.77 -3.58 16.94
N ILE A 84 -1.55 -3.12 15.71
CA ILE A 84 -2.58 -2.39 14.95
C ILE A 84 -3.58 -3.31 14.25
N LEU A 85 -3.20 -4.55 13.97
CA LEU A 85 -4.08 -5.53 13.35
C LEU A 85 -5.07 -6.13 14.35
N GLU A 86 -4.67 -6.28 15.61
CA GLU A 86 -5.50 -6.75 16.72
C GLU A 86 -6.52 -5.70 17.16
N GLU A 87 -6.05 -4.49 17.40
CA GLU A 87 -6.85 -3.38 17.90
C GLU A 87 -6.70 -2.16 16.97
N PRO A 88 -7.27 -2.22 15.75
CA PRO A 88 -7.22 -1.10 14.84
C PRO A 88 -7.96 0.09 15.43
N PRO A 89 -7.45 1.33 15.29
CA PRO A 89 -8.16 2.51 15.73
C PRO A 89 -9.57 2.59 15.12
N ILE A 90 -10.49 3.19 15.86
CA ILE A 90 -11.89 3.36 15.44
C ILE A 90 -11.96 3.90 14.00
N ASN A 91 -12.84 3.32 13.20
CA ASN A 91 -13.09 3.70 11.82
C ASN A 91 -11.86 3.63 10.89
N THR A 92 -10.91 2.74 11.17
CA THR A 92 -9.75 2.51 10.29
C THR A 92 -9.83 1.16 9.61
N ILE A 93 -9.58 1.14 8.29
CA ILE A 93 -9.37 -0.09 7.50
C ILE A 93 -7.87 -0.24 7.24
N ILE A 94 -7.33 -1.44 7.47
CA ILE A 94 -5.94 -1.77 7.16
C ILE A 94 -5.96 -2.77 6.00
N VAL A 95 -5.20 -2.46 4.96
CA VAL A 95 -5.03 -3.32 3.79
C VAL A 95 -3.55 -3.61 3.62
N VAL A 96 -3.18 -4.89 3.61
CA VAL A 96 -1.82 -5.35 3.31
C VAL A 96 -1.87 -6.05 1.96
N SER A 97 -1.00 -5.66 1.03
CA SER A 97 -0.88 -6.28 -0.29
C SER A 97 0.50 -6.89 -0.47
N ILE A 98 0.55 -8.17 -0.84
CA ILE A 98 1.78 -8.97 -0.97
C ILE A 98 1.69 -9.92 -2.17
N PRO A 99 2.83 -10.36 -2.75
CA PRO A 99 2.81 -11.26 -3.89
C PRO A 99 2.51 -12.72 -3.51
N LYS A 100 2.80 -13.11 -2.26
CA LYS A 100 2.76 -14.48 -1.75
C LYS A 100 2.58 -14.49 -0.23
N LYS A 101 1.64 -15.27 0.29
CA LYS A 101 1.28 -15.31 1.72
C LYS A 101 2.41 -15.80 2.62
N GLU A 102 3.31 -16.60 2.07
CA GLU A 102 4.46 -17.19 2.78
C GLU A 102 5.47 -16.13 3.23
N LEU A 103 5.37 -14.89 2.72
CA LEU A 103 6.16 -13.76 3.19
C LEU A 103 5.70 -13.23 4.55
N LEU A 104 4.55 -13.68 5.05
CA LEU A 104 3.97 -13.24 6.32
C LEU A 104 4.00 -14.34 7.38
N LEU A 105 4.18 -13.93 8.62
CA LEU A 105 4.04 -14.77 9.79
C LEU A 105 2.59 -15.28 9.88
N PRO A 106 2.38 -16.54 10.30
CA PRO A 106 1.04 -17.09 10.52
C PRO A 106 0.16 -16.22 11.44
N THR A 107 0.78 -15.53 12.40
CA THR A 107 0.11 -14.60 13.33
C THR A 107 -0.52 -13.41 12.62
N ILE A 108 0.12 -12.87 11.57
CA ILE A 108 -0.44 -11.81 10.72
C ILE A 108 -1.61 -12.35 9.90
N ILE A 109 -1.41 -13.49 9.25
CA ILE A 109 -2.41 -14.12 8.37
C ILE A 109 -3.71 -14.39 9.15
N SER A 110 -3.60 -14.92 10.37
CA SER A 110 -4.75 -15.24 11.23
C SER A 110 -5.64 -14.04 11.60
N ARG A 111 -5.12 -12.81 11.53
CA ARG A 111 -5.82 -11.56 11.90
C ARG A 111 -6.39 -10.81 10.69
N CYS A 112 -6.15 -11.31 9.48
CA CYS A 112 -6.55 -10.65 8.24
C CYS A 112 -7.60 -11.47 7.48
N LYS A 113 -8.54 -10.77 6.84
CA LYS A 113 -9.38 -11.39 5.82
C LYS A 113 -8.57 -11.57 4.54
N ILE A 114 -8.36 -12.81 4.12
CA ILE A 114 -7.57 -13.10 2.93
C ILE A 114 -8.43 -12.96 1.67
N ILE A 115 -7.89 -12.27 0.67
CA ILE A 115 -8.44 -12.12 -0.66
C ILE A 115 -7.31 -12.47 -1.64
N GLU A 116 -7.39 -13.64 -2.25
CA GLU A 116 -6.42 -14.06 -3.28
C GLU A 116 -6.96 -13.66 -4.65
N LEU A 117 -6.19 -12.86 -5.40
CA LEU A 117 -6.54 -12.47 -6.76
C LEU A 117 -5.86 -13.42 -7.74
N GLN A 118 -6.64 -14.17 -8.51
CA GLN A 118 -6.12 -15.08 -9.53
C GLN A 118 -6.09 -14.40 -10.90
N GLY A 119 -5.33 -14.93 -11.86
CA GLY A 119 -4.99 -14.27 -13.13
C GLY A 119 -6.17 -13.69 -13.93
N ASN A 120 -7.37 -14.28 -13.84
CA ASN A 120 -8.49 -13.92 -14.71
C ASN A 120 -9.55 -12.99 -14.10
N ASP A 121 -9.49 -12.68 -12.80
CA ASP A 121 -10.65 -12.06 -12.11
C ASP A 121 -10.93 -10.58 -12.43
N LEU A 122 -10.06 -9.89 -13.18
CA LEU A 122 -10.19 -8.45 -13.46
C LEU A 122 -9.52 -8.11 -14.80
N ALA A 123 -10.27 -8.14 -15.90
CA ALA A 123 -9.84 -7.52 -17.15
C ALA A 123 -10.14 -6.02 -17.04
N LEU A 124 -9.09 -5.19 -17.09
CA LEU A 124 -9.24 -3.74 -16.98
C LEU A 124 -9.85 -3.16 -18.25
N SER A 125 -10.83 -2.26 -18.08
CA SER A 125 -11.23 -1.38 -19.17
C SER A 125 -10.04 -0.51 -19.62
N ARG A 126 -10.10 0.02 -20.85
CA ARG A 126 -9.07 0.94 -21.37
C ARG A 126 -8.88 2.17 -20.47
N GLU A 127 -9.98 2.70 -19.93
CA GLU A 127 -9.96 3.89 -19.06
C GLU A 127 -9.26 3.60 -17.74
N GLU A 128 -9.58 2.48 -17.08
CA GLU A 128 -8.92 2.06 -15.84
C GLU A 128 -7.42 1.81 -16.04
N ASN A 129 -7.03 1.31 -17.21
CA ASN A 129 -5.63 1.14 -17.56
C ASN A 129 -4.88 2.48 -17.64
N ILE A 130 -5.46 3.48 -18.30
CA ILE A 130 -4.86 4.82 -18.41
C ILE A 130 -4.78 5.48 -17.04
N GLN A 131 -5.86 5.42 -16.27
CA GLN A 131 -5.92 5.95 -14.91
C GLN A 131 -4.82 5.35 -14.02
N TYR A 132 -4.66 4.02 -14.08
CA TYR A 132 -3.62 3.32 -13.33
C TYR A 132 -2.22 3.76 -13.76
N LEU A 133 -1.94 3.84 -15.07
CA LEU A 133 -0.65 4.29 -15.58
C LEU A 133 -0.31 5.70 -15.08
N TYR A 134 -1.28 6.62 -15.15
CA TYR A 134 -1.12 7.99 -14.69
C TYR A 134 -0.85 8.08 -13.18
N LEU A 135 -1.62 7.36 -12.35
CA LEU A 135 -1.41 7.34 -10.91
C LEU A 135 -0.05 6.73 -10.54
N ASN A 136 0.36 5.67 -11.23
CA ASN A 136 1.67 5.06 -11.03
C ASN A 136 2.79 6.03 -11.41
N PHE A 137 2.63 6.78 -12.49
CA PHE A 137 3.55 7.84 -12.89
C PHE A 137 3.70 8.94 -11.83
N LEU A 138 2.59 9.47 -11.32
CA LEU A 138 2.61 10.47 -10.25
C LEU A 138 3.29 9.95 -8.98
N ARG A 139 3.07 8.69 -8.61
CA ARG A 139 3.74 8.07 -7.46
C ARG A 139 5.24 7.98 -7.64
N GLN A 140 5.69 7.57 -8.83
CA GLN A 140 7.12 7.51 -9.13
C GLN A 140 7.75 8.90 -9.14
N LEU A 141 7.07 9.92 -9.70
CA LEU A 141 7.50 11.31 -9.60
C LEU A 141 7.67 11.78 -8.15
N GLN A 142 6.68 11.52 -7.30
CA GLN A 142 6.73 11.90 -5.89
C GLN A 142 7.88 11.20 -5.16
N LYS A 143 8.10 9.91 -5.45
CA LYS A 143 9.23 9.14 -4.92
C LYS A 143 10.56 9.77 -5.33
N THR A 144 10.76 10.02 -6.62
CA THR A 144 11.96 10.65 -7.16
C THR A 144 12.21 12.02 -6.52
N TYR A 145 11.17 12.84 -6.35
CA TYR A 145 11.27 14.12 -5.66
C TYR A 145 11.74 13.97 -4.20
N THR A 146 11.17 13.04 -3.44
CA THR A 146 11.59 12.78 -2.05
C THR A 146 13.05 12.32 -1.98
N ILE A 147 13.51 11.47 -2.90
CA ILE A 147 14.92 11.04 -2.97
C ILE A 147 15.82 12.26 -3.20
N ILE A 148 15.53 13.06 -4.22
CA ILE A 148 16.32 14.26 -4.55
C ILE A 148 16.38 15.23 -3.35
N LYS A 149 15.27 15.38 -2.61
CA LYS A 149 15.21 16.30 -1.47
C LYS A 149 15.92 15.76 -0.22
N SER A 150 15.97 14.44 -0.04
CA SER A 150 16.52 13.79 1.18
C SER A 150 17.95 13.29 1.02
N THR A 151 18.51 13.33 -0.19
CA THR A 151 19.85 12.80 -0.51
C THR A 151 20.59 13.73 -1.47
N ASN A 152 21.93 13.58 -1.59
CA ASN A 152 22.74 14.32 -2.56
C ASN A 152 22.73 13.71 -3.98
N VAL A 153 21.66 12.99 -4.34
CA VAL A 153 21.55 12.36 -5.66
C VAL A 153 21.43 13.44 -6.75
N ASN A 154 22.16 13.26 -7.85
CA ASN A 154 22.11 14.14 -9.00
C ASN A 154 20.69 14.12 -9.63
N GLN A 155 20.07 15.29 -9.73
CA GLN A 155 18.70 15.45 -10.25
C GLN A 155 18.52 14.86 -11.65
N ARG A 156 19.52 15.00 -12.52
CA ARG A 156 19.48 14.47 -13.88
C ARG A 156 19.41 12.94 -13.87
N ILE A 157 20.27 12.30 -13.08
CA ILE A 157 20.32 10.83 -12.95
C ILE A 157 19.02 10.29 -12.35
N ALA A 158 18.49 10.98 -11.33
CA ALA A 158 17.22 10.60 -10.70
C ALA A 158 16.03 10.69 -11.67
N LEU A 159 15.99 11.71 -12.53
CA LEU A 159 14.99 11.86 -13.57
C LEU A 159 15.17 10.83 -14.70
N GLU A 160 16.40 10.56 -15.15
CA GLU A 160 16.69 9.52 -16.15
C GLU A 160 16.19 8.14 -15.67
N ASN A 161 16.46 7.78 -14.42
CA ASN A 161 15.99 6.53 -13.81
C ASN A 161 14.46 6.46 -13.70
N LEU A 162 13.79 7.59 -13.44
CA LEU A 162 12.34 7.68 -13.43
C LEU A 162 11.76 7.31 -14.81
N PHE A 163 12.30 7.90 -15.88
CA PHE A 163 11.81 7.67 -17.25
C PHE A 163 12.10 6.24 -17.75
N LEU A 164 13.20 5.62 -17.30
CA LEU A 164 13.53 4.22 -17.65
C LEU A 164 12.63 3.18 -16.96
N SER A 165 11.85 3.58 -15.95
CA SER A 165 10.93 2.69 -15.22
C SER A 165 9.55 2.54 -15.86
N PHE A 166 9.32 3.18 -17.02
CA PHE A 166 8.10 3.15 -17.83
C PHE A 166 8.37 2.56 -19.21
#